data_AF-A0A381TF29-F1
#
_entry.id   AF-A0A381TF29-F1
#
_cell.length_a   1.000
_cell.length_b   1.000
_cell.length_c   1.000
_cell.angle_alpha   90.00
_cell.angle_beta   90.00
_cell.angle_gamma   90.00
#
_symmetry.space_group_name_H-M   'P 1'
#
loop_
_entity.id
_entity.type
_entity.pdbx_description
1 polymer ?
#
loop_
_entity_poly.entity_id
_entity_poly.type
_entity_poly.pdbx_seq_one_letter_code
_entity_poly.pdbx_strand_id
1 'polypeptide(L)' 'HLDDIKVSVDKAVKTGEIIGLSGDSGSLEGEVLYFELRRNGKPIQPLPWFKRISR' A
#
# COMPACT_ATOMS: atom_id res chain seq x y z
N HIS A 1 -7.79 -0.53 3.89
CA HIS A 1 -8.51 0.37 4.81
C HIS A 1 -7.86 1.74 4.68
N LEU A 2 -8.25 2.53 3.68
CA LEU A 2 -7.69 3.88 3.48
C LEU A 2 -8.72 4.92 3.93
N ASP A 3 -8.28 5.98 4.59
CA ASP A 3 -9.14 7.12 4.91
C ASP A 3 -9.22 8.11 3.75
N ASP A 4 -8.17 8.19 2.94
CA ASP A 4 -8.10 9.11 1.81
C ASP A 4 -7.34 8.47 0.63
N ILE A 5 -7.82 8.74 -0.58
CA ILE A 5 -7.22 8.31 -1.84
C ILE A 5 -6.85 9.56 -2.64
N LYS A 6 -5.54 9.77 -2.86
CA LYS A 6 -4.99 11.00 -3.46
C LYS A 6 -4.63 10.88 -4.94
N VAL A 7 -5.03 9.78 -5.58
CA VAL A 7 -4.72 9.46 -6.97
C VAL A 7 -5.96 8.94 -7.70
N SER A 8 -5.97 9.08 -9.03
CA SER A 8 -7.00 8.52 -9.89
C SER A 8 -6.48 7.29 -10.64
N VAL A 9 -7.41 6.48 -11.16
CA VAL A 9 -7.11 5.40 -12.09
C VAL A 9 -6.29 5.94 -13.28
N ASP A 10 -5.36 5.14 -13.78
CA ASP A 10 -4.43 5.44 -14.88
C ASP A 10 -3.40 6.56 -14.62
N LYS A 11 -3.39 7.18 -13.43
CA LYS A 11 -2.34 8.14 -13.07
C LYS A 11 -1.00 7.40 -12.85
N ALA A 12 0.03 7.76 -13.62
CA ALA A 12 1.39 7.33 -13.33
C ALA A 12 1.92 8.03 -12.05
N VAL A 13 2.51 7.24 -11.14
CA VAL A 13 3.06 7.73 -9.86
C VAL A 13 4.57 7.47 -9.77
N LYS A 14 5.27 8.27 -8.98
CA LYS A 14 6.72 8.11 -8.73
C LYS A 14 6.98 7.39 -7.40
N THR A 15 8.13 6.72 -7.29
CA THR A 15 8.59 6.18 -6.00
C THR A 15 8.63 7.29 -4.94
N GLY A 16 7.96 7.06 -3.81
CA GLY A 16 7.87 8.03 -2.71
C GLY A 16 6.72 9.04 -2.83
N GLU A 17 5.95 9.01 -3.91
CA GLU A 17 4.74 9.84 -4.03
C GLU A 17 3.66 9.37 -3.05
N ILE A 18 3.01 10.31 -2.37
CA ILE A 18 1.89 10.03 -1.47
C ILE A 18 0.66 9.71 -2.33
N ILE A 19 0.17 8.48 -2.23
CA ILE A 19 -1.02 8.01 -2.99
C ILE A 19 -2.30 7.95 -2.14
N GLY A 20 -2.20 8.09 -0.82
CA GLY A 20 -3.32 8.00 0.10
C GLY A 20 -2.88 8.06 1.56
N LEU A 21 -3.84 7.96 2.47
CA LEU A 21 -3.62 7.85 3.90
C LEU A 21 -4.22 6.52 4.40
N SER A 22 -3.48 5.81 5.26
CA SER A 22 -4.04 4.65 5.98
C SER A 22 -5.23 5.07 6.83
N GLY A 23 -6.06 4.10 7.14
CA GLY A 23 -7.32 4.33 7.80
C GLY A 23 -7.90 3.06 8.39
N ASP A 24 -9.13 3.16 8.86
CA ASP A 24 -9.89 2.04 9.40
C ASP A 24 -11.09 1.66 8.51
N SER A 25 -11.21 2.25 7.31
CA SER A 25 -12.34 2.00 6.41
C SER A 25 -12.53 0.50 6.10
N GLY A 26 -13.59 -0.09 6.68
CA GLY A 26 -13.91 -1.51 6.56
C GLY A 26 -13.00 -2.45 7.37
N SER A 27 -12.21 -1.92 8.31
CA SER A 27 -11.41 -2.69 9.27
C SER A 27 -12.24 -3.04 10.51
N LEU A 28 -12.08 -4.25 11.03
CA LEU A 28 -12.64 -4.65 12.34
C LEU A 28 -11.65 -4.40 13.49
N GLU A 29 -10.40 -4.07 13.17
CA GLU A 29 -9.28 -3.98 14.13
C GLU A 29 -8.80 -2.54 14.36
N GLY A 30 -9.49 -1.54 13.79
CA GLY A 30 -9.08 -0.13 13.82
C GLY A 30 -8.13 0.23 12.68
N GLU A 31 -7.36 1.32 12.85
CA GLU A 31 -6.48 1.86 11.81
C GLU A 31 -5.37 0.86 11.46
N VAL A 32 -5.35 0.39 10.21
CA VAL A 32 -4.36 -0.59 9.74
C VAL A 32 -4.02 -0.42 8.27
N LEU A 33 -2.73 -0.52 7.95
CA LEU A 33 -2.27 -0.60 6.56
C LEU A 33 -2.21 -2.04 6.09
N TYR A 34 -3.15 -2.43 5.24
CA TYR A 34 -3.04 -3.65 4.44
C TYR A 34 -2.26 -3.38 3.15
N PHE A 35 -1.18 -4.13 2.91
CA PHE A 35 -0.33 -4.01 1.74
C PHE A 35 -0.12 -5.39 1.06
N GLU A 36 -0.52 -5.51 -0.20
CA GLU A 36 -0.37 -6.74 -1.00
C GLU A 36 0.53 -6.48 -2.22
N LEU A 37 1.42 -7.44 -2.50
CA LEU A 37 2.13 -7.52 -3.77
C LEU A 37 1.61 -8.72 -4.57
N ARG A 38 1.49 -8.54 -5.89
CA ARG A 38 1.09 -9.60 -6.81
C ARG A 38 2.07 -9.70 -7.97
N ARG A 39 2.32 -10.93 -8.40
CA ARG A 39 3.08 -11.23 -9.63
C ARG A 39 2.28 -12.22 -10.47
N ASN A 40 2.01 -11.87 -11.72
CA ASN A 40 1.18 -12.67 -12.64
C ASN A 40 -0.18 -13.04 -12.01
N GLY A 41 -0.83 -12.07 -11.36
CA GLY A 41 -2.13 -12.22 -10.72
C GLY A 41 -2.13 -12.93 -9.36
N LYS A 42 -1.03 -13.57 -8.95
CA LYS A 42 -0.93 -14.31 -7.67
C LYS A 42 -0.31 -13.46 -6.57
N PRO A 43 -0.84 -13.50 -5.32
CA PRO A 43 -0.23 -12.83 -4.19
C PRO A 43 1.14 -13.44 -3.87
N ILE A 44 2.08 -12.59 -3.47
CA ILE A 44 3.44 -12.99 -3.04
C ILE A 44 3.78 -12.32 -1.71
N GLN A 45 4.69 -12.92 -0.94
CA GLN A 45 5.14 -12.34 0.33
C GLN A 45 5.81 -10.98 0.09
N PRO A 46 5.36 -9.88 0.71
CA PRO A 46 5.94 -8.56 0.46
C PRO A 46 7.29 -8.33 1.11
N LEU A 47 7.52 -8.87 2.33
CA LEU A 47 8.70 -8.59 3.15
C LEU A 47 10.05 -8.78 2.43
N PRO A 48 10.27 -9.84 1.61
CA PRO A 48 11.50 -10.00 0.85
C PRO A 48 11.83 -8.85 -0.13
N TRP A 49 10.86 -8.02 -0.49
CA TRP A 49 11.00 -6.92 -1.44
C TRP A 49 11.26 -5.57 -0.77
N PHE A 50 11.21 -5.52 0.56
CA PHE A 50 11.50 -4.29 1.28
C PHE A 50 13.01 -4.04 1.28
N LYS A 51 13.41 -2.84 0.88
CA LYS A 51 14.80 -2.41 1.04
C LYS A 51 15.11 -2.36 2.53
N ARG A 52 16.17 -3.04 2.94
CA ARG A 52 16.73 -2.85 4.28
C ARG A 52 17.28 -1.43 4.36
N ILE A 53 16.67 -0.59 5.18
CA ILE A 53 17.22 0.72 5.51
C ILE A 53 18.38 0.47 6.48
N SER A 54 19.62 0.61 6.01
CA SER A 54 20.76 0.79 6.90
C SER A 54 20.72 2.23 7.41
N ARG A 55 20.58 2.38 8.74
CA ARG A 55 20.81 3.65 9.43
C ARG A 55 22.28 4.03 9.41
#